data_AF-A0A534RMR3-F1
#
_entry.id   AF-A0A534RMR3-F1
#
_cell.length_a   1.000
_cell.length_b   1.000
_cell.length_c   1.000
_cell.angle_alpha   90.00
_cell.angle_beta   90.00
_cell.angle_gamma   90.00
#
_symmetry.space_group_name_H-M   'P 1'
#
loop_
_entity.id
_entity.type
_entity.pdbx_description
1 polymer ?
#
loop_
_entity_poly.entity_id
_entity_poly.type
_entity_poly.pdbx_seq_one_letter_code
_entity_poly.pdbx_strand_id
1 'polypeptide(L)' 'IGMRTHAGIAARMFEVLAAESINVQMISTSEIKISVVIDAKYTELAVRALHDAFIGGPRP' A
#
# COMPACT_ATOMS: atom_id res chain seq x y z
N ILE A 1 5.80 -4.73 -20.90
CA ILE A 1 5.03 -3.64 -20.24
C ILE A 1 5.16 -3.90 -18.75
N GLY A 2 6.31 -3.52 -18.17
CA GLY A 2 6.71 -3.91 -16.81
C GLY A 2 7.32 -2.72 -16.09
N MET A 3 7.06 -2.62 -14.78
CA MET A 3 7.51 -1.63 -13.77
C MET A 3 7.33 -0.12 -14.07
N ARG A 4 7.43 0.36 -15.32
CA ARG A 4 7.14 1.77 -15.68
C ARG A 4 5.68 2.17 -15.37
N THR A 5 4.74 1.24 -15.46
CA THR A 5 3.32 1.48 -15.16
C THR A 5 2.97 1.20 -13.69
N HIS A 6 3.77 0.36 -13.00
CA HIS A 6 3.51 -0.06 -11.62
C HIS A 6 4.22 0.81 -10.56
N ALA A 7 5.27 1.53 -10.95
CA ALA A 7 6.00 2.43 -10.06
C ALA A 7 5.08 3.50 -9.42
N GLY A 8 4.10 4.02 -10.17
CA GLY A 8 3.14 5.01 -9.64
C GLY A 8 2.20 4.43 -8.58
N ILE A 9 1.79 3.17 -8.72
CA ILE A 9 0.94 2.47 -7.73
C ILE A 9 1.76 2.19 -6.47
N ALA A 10 3.02 1.75 -6.63
CA ALA A 10 3.92 1.53 -5.51
C ALA A 10 4.17 2.83 -4.73
N ALA A 11 4.49 3.93 -5.42
CA ALA A 11 4.74 5.22 -4.81
C ALA A 11 3.53 5.69 -3.98
N ARG A 12 2.33 5.64 -4.57
CA ARG A 12 1.09 5.99 -3.86
C ARG A 12 0.83 5.09 -2.65
N MET A 13 1.13 3.80 -2.75
CA MET A 13 0.99 2.85 -1.64
C MET A 13 1.92 3.23 -0.47
N PHE A 14 3.17 3.58 -0.75
CA PHE A 14 4.12 4.02 0.27
C PHE A 14 3.75 5.37 0.88
N GLU A 15 3.26 6.32 0.08
CA GLU A 15 2.76 7.61 0.58
C GLU A 15 1.60 7.43 1.58
N VAL A 16 0.65 6.55 1.27
CA VAL A 16 -0.49 6.25 2.15
C VAL A 16 -0.03 5.59 3.45
N LEU A 17 0.87 4.62 3.37
CA LEU A 17 1.42 3.95 4.55
C LEU A 17 2.26 4.93 5.41
N ALA A 18 3.00 5.84 4.78
CA ALA A 18 3.80 6.85 5.46
C ALA A 18 2.92 7.91 6.15
N ALA A 19 1.80 8.32 5.53
CA ALA A 19 0.84 9.25 6.14
C ALA A 19 0.27 8.70 7.46
N GLU A 20 0.03 7.39 7.52
CA GLU A 20 -0.42 6.68 8.71
C GLU A 20 0.71 6.26 9.67
N SER A 21 1.96 6.71 9.42
CA SER A 21 3.16 6.33 10.19
C SER A 21 3.39 4.81 10.30
N ILE A 22 3.05 4.06 9.25
CA ILE A 22 3.22 2.61 9.21
C ILE A 22 4.58 2.26 8.64
N ASN A 23 5.42 1.61 9.45
CA ASN A 23 6.74 1.17 9.02
C ASN A 23 6.66 -0.10 8.16
N VAL A 24 7.26 -0.06 6.97
CA VAL A 24 7.35 -1.23 6.07
C VAL A 24 8.63 -1.99 6.37
N GLN A 25 8.49 -3.25 6.80
CA GLN A 25 9.63 -4.10 7.17
C GLN A 25 10.27 -4.77 5.95
N MET A 26 9.46 -5.13 4.95
CA MET A 26 9.94 -5.79 3.75
C MET A 26 9.04 -5.46 2.57
N ILE A 27 9.65 -5.31 1.39
CA ILE A 27 8.97 -5.06 0.13
C ILE A 27 9.37 -6.18 -0.83
N SER A 28 8.39 -6.84 -1.44
CA SER A 28 8.57 -7.83 -2.49
C SER A 28 7.71 -7.46 -3.69
N THR A 29 8.36 -7.15 -4.81
CA THR A 29 7.71 -6.69 -6.04
C THR A 29 7.86 -7.73 -7.15
N SER A 30 6.77 -7.98 -7.88
CA SER A 30 6.75 -8.69 -9.16
C SER A 30 6.21 -7.77 -10.26
N GLU A 31 6.21 -8.23 -11.51
CA GLU A 31 5.74 -7.43 -12.66
C GLU A 31 4.28 -6.99 -12.56
N ILE A 32 3.47 -7.67 -11.73
CA ILE A 32 2.02 -7.45 -11.58
C ILE A 32 1.55 -7.35 -10.13
N LYS A 33 2.44 -7.49 -9.15
CA LYS A 33 2.07 -7.54 -7.73
C LYS A 33 3.13 -6.88 -6.86
N ILE A 34 2.69 -6.12 -5.87
CA ILE A 34 3.56 -5.56 -4.83
C ILE A 34 3.04 -6.11 -3.50
N SER A 35 3.93 -6.76 -2.75
CA SER A 35 3.66 -7.29 -1.42
C SER A 35 4.53 -6.52 -0.42
N VAL A 36 3.93 -6.05 0.66
CA VAL A 36 4.65 -5.39 1.76
C VAL A 36 4.34 -6.06 3.08
N VAL A 37 5.37 -6.18 3.90
CA VAL A 37 5.25 -6.70 5.27
C VAL A 37 5.25 -5.52 6.22
N ILE A 38 4.23 -5.46 7.06
CA ILE A 38 4.03 -4.43 8.09
C ILE A 38 3.80 -5.12 9.44
N ASP A 39 3.93 -4.34 10.52
CA ASP A 39 3.62 -4.85 11.86
C ASP A 39 2.12 -5.17 11.97
N ALA A 40 1.81 -6.31 12.59
CA ALA A 40 0.45 -6.80 12.76
C ALA A 40 -0.49 -5.77 13.44
N LYS A 41 0.06 -4.94 14.33
CA LYS A 41 -0.71 -3.88 15.02
C LYS A 41 -1.28 -2.81 14.09
N TYR A 42 -0.68 -2.63 12.91
CA TYR A 42 -1.10 -1.62 11.93
C TYR A 42 -1.87 -2.22 10.76
N THR A 43 -2.13 -3.53 10.76
CA THR A 43 -2.78 -4.22 9.63
C THR A 43 -4.14 -3.61 9.30
N GLU A 44 -4.97 -3.34 10.32
CA GLU A 44 -6.31 -2.80 10.10
C GLU A 44 -6.28 -1.37 9.56
N LEU A 45 -5.38 -0.53 10.09
CA LEU A 45 -5.12 0.83 9.63
C LEU A 45 -4.62 0.85 8.19
N ALA A 46 -3.63 0.02 7.87
CA ALA A 46 -3.09 -0.12 6.52
C ALA A 46 -4.16 -0.56 5.52
N VAL A 47 -4.96 -1.58 5.86
CA VAL A 47 -6.03 -2.08 4.97
C VAL A 47 -7.05 -0.98 4.71
N ARG A 48 -7.48 -0.25 5.74
CA ARG A 48 -8.44 0.86 5.58
C ARG A 48 -7.87 1.98 4.72
N ALA A 49 -6.65 2.43 5.02
CA ALA A 49 -6.01 3.52 4.29
C ALA A 49 -5.76 3.15 2.81
N LEU A 50 -5.30 1.94 2.55
CA LEU A 50 -5.11 1.44 1.18
C LEU A 50 -6.44 1.27 0.45
N HIS A 51 -7.48 0.78 1.12
CA HIS A 51 -8.81 0.65 0.52
C HIS A 51 -9.38 2.02 0.15
N ASP A 52 -9.26 3.02 1.02
CA ASP A 52 -9.71 4.38 0.73
C ASP A 52 -8.93 5.01 -0.43
N ALA A 53 -7.61 4.86 -0.42
CA ALA A 53 -6.73 5.45 -1.44
C ALA A 53 -6.89 4.85 -2.84
N PHE A 54 -7.21 3.55 -2.96
CA PHE A 54 -7.26 2.85 -4.25
C PHE A 54 -8.67 2.48 -4.73
N ILE A 55 -9.60 2.22 -3.82
CA ILE A 55 -10.95 1.73 -4.13
C ILE A 55 -12.02 2.82 -3.88
N GLY A 56 -11.71 3.80 -3.02
CA GLY A 56 -12.68 4.77 -2.51
C GLY A 56 -13.49 4.12 -1.38
N GLY A 57 -13.42 4.72 -0.18
CA GLY A 57 -13.89 4.08 1.04
C GLY A 57 -15.36 3.62 1.04
N PRO A 58 -15.74 2.71 1.97
CA PRO A 58 -17.13 2.42 2.23
C PRO A 58 -17.83 3.72 2.65
N ARG A 59 -18.86 4.10 1.90
CA ARG A 59 -19.83 5.10 2.36
C ARG A 59 -20.50 4.60 3.66
N PRO A 60 -20.89 5.53 4.56
CA PRO A 60 -21.44 5.23 5.88
C PRO A 60 -22.63 4.26 5.87
#